data_AF-A0A1Q6RGL9-F1
#
_entry.id   AF-A0A1Q6RGL9-F1
#
_cell.length_a   1.000
_cell.length_b   1.000
_cell.length_c   1.000
_cell.angle_alpha   90.00
_cell.angle_beta   90.00
_cell.angle_gamma   90.00
#
_symmetry.space_group_name_H-M   'P 1'
#
loop_
_entity.id
_entity.type
_entity.pdbx_description
1 polymer ?
#
loop_
_entity_poly.entity_id
_entity_poly.type
_entity_poly.pdbx_seq_one_letter_code
_entity_poly.pdbx_strand_id
1 'polypeptide(L)' 'MIITGQGYLPVDVIGEQMWFDSAVKRIPLVRRGEPVTKTYCVFWKKDNSGYYIEEFAEILKEEFA' A
#
# COMPACT_ATOMS: atom_id res chain seq x y z
N MET A 1 22.48 -5.14 2.20
CA MET A 1 21.93 -5.30 0.83
C MET A 1 21.48 -3.97 0.24
N ILE A 2 20.50 -3.25 0.80
CA ILE A 2 20.07 -1.93 0.25
C ILE A 2 20.99 -0.79 0.71
N ILE A 3 21.28 -0.70 2.02
CA ILE A 3 22.22 0.29 2.60
C ILE A 3 23.65 0.12 2.07
N THR A 4 24.01 -1.11 1.69
CA THR A 4 25.32 -1.43 1.08
C THR A 4 25.32 -1.24 -0.45
N GLY A 5 24.24 -0.74 -1.04
CA GLY A 5 24.15 -0.43 -2.49
C GLY A 5 24.03 -1.66 -3.41
N GLN A 6 23.66 -2.82 -2.89
CA GLN A 6 23.65 -4.11 -3.59
C GLN A 6 22.24 -4.62 -3.95
N GLY A 7 21.25 -3.73 -4.06
CA GLY A 7 19.92 -4.12 -4.52
C GLY A 7 18.83 -3.09 -4.24
N TYR A 8 17.63 -3.46 -4.65
CA TYR A 8 16.42 -2.65 -4.50
C TYR A 8 15.40 -3.38 -3.64
N LEU A 9 14.59 -2.62 -2.92
CA LEU A 9 13.44 -3.12 -2.18
C LEU A 9 12.20 -2.37 -2.64
N PRO A 10 11.25 -3.05 -3.28
CA PRO A 10 9.93 -2.49 -3.49
C PRO A 10 9.31 -2.18 -2.13
N VAL A 11 8.90 -0.94 -1.94
CA VAL A 11 8.24 -0.49 -0.72
C VAL A 11 6.88 0.08 -1.09
N ASP A 12 5.87 -0.25 -0.30
CA ASP A 12 4.57 0.38 -0.41
C ASP A 12 4.59 1.75 0.27
N VAL A 13 3.78 2.64 -0.26
CA VAL A 13 3.57 3.97 0.30
C VAL A 13 2.08 4.08 0.56
N ILE A 14 1.71 4.03 1.84
CA ILE A 14 0.34 4.27 2.29
C ILE A 14 0.41 5.51 3.17
N GLY A 15 -0.31 6.57 2.78
CA GLY A 15 -0.29 7.87 3.46
C GLY A 15 0.90 8.78 3.15
N GLU A 16 1.01 9.90 3.89
CA GLU A 16 2.11 10.86 3.77
C GLU A 16 3.43 10.28 4.30
N GLN A 17 4.47 10.33 3.46
CA GLN A 17 5.81 9.90 3.85
C GLN A 17 6.48 10.92 4.76
N MET A 18 6.78 10.52 6.00
CA MET A 18 7.78 11.20 6.79
C MET A 18 9.19 10.82 6.32
N TRP A 19 9.90 11.83 5.80
CA TRP A 19 11.35 12.05 5.76
C TRP A 19 12.24 10.80 5.91
N PHE A 20 12.94 10.44 4.83
CA PHE A 20 13.89 9.32 4.82
C PHE A 20 15.30 9.75 5.19
N ASP A 21 16.00 8.81 5.85
CA ASP A 21 17.44 8.87 6.12
C ASP A 21 18.23 9.00 4.81
N SER A 22 19.30 9.80 4.84
CA SER A 22 20.12 10.18 3.68
C SER A 22 20.80 9.00 2.95
N ALA A 23 20.87 7.83 3.59
CA ALA A 23 21.52 6.65 3.07
C ALA A 23 20.75 5.94 1.93
N VAL A 24 19.44 6.21 1.76
CA VAL A 24 18.61 5.51 0.77
C VAL A 24 17.84 6.51 -0.10
N LYS A 25 17.85 6.28 -1.41
CA LYS A 25 17.01 7.02 -2.37
C LYS A 25 15.82 6.17 -2.80
N ARG A 26 14.64 6.79 -2.82
CA ARG A 26 13.44 6.21 -3.44
C ARG A 26 13.40 6.57 -4.91
N ILE A 27 13.07 5.60 -5.75
CA ILE A 27 12.85 5.78 -7.19
C ILE A 27 11.45 5.27 -7.53
N PRO A 28 10.70 5.93 -8.44
CA PRO A 28 9.39 5.46 -8.86
C PRO A 28 9.49 4.07 -9.52
N LEU A 29 8.61 3.16 -9.11
CA LEU A 29 8.47 1.86 -9.77
C LEU A 29 7.42 1.97 -10.88
N VAL A 30 7.87 1.86 -12.14
CA VAL A 30 7.02 2.02 -13.33
C VAL A 30 7.08 0.78 -14.22
N ARG A 31 5.96 0.49 -14.90
CA ARG A 31 5.84 -0.54 -15.93
C ARG A 31 5.23 0.09 -17.17
N ARG A 32 6.00 0.13 -18.28
CA ARG A 32 5.60 0.76 -19.55
C ARG A 32 5.25 2.26 -19.43
N GLY A 33 5.98 2.97 -18.57
CA GLY A 33 5.75 4.40 -18.31
C GLY A 33 4.70 4.67 -17.23
N GLU A 34 3.90 3.68 -16.85
CA GLU A 34 2.84 3.84 -15.84
C GLU A 34 3.30 3.38 -14.45
N PRO A 35 2.90 4.04 -13.36
CA PRO A 35 3.15 3.58 -12.00
C PRO A 35 2.62 2.17 -11.76
N VAL A 36 3.39 1.33 -11.07
CA VAL A 36 2.90 0.03 -10.61
C VAL A 36 1.99 0.26 -9.39
N THR A 37 0.73 -0.14 -9.51
CA THR A 37 -0.27 -0.02 -8.44
C THR A 37 -0.48 -1.36 -7.73
N LYS A 38 -0.94 -1.29 -6.48
CA LYS A 38 -1.46 -2.43 -5.72
C LYS A 38 -2.92 -2.17 -5.37
N THR A 39 -3.77 -3.15 -5.61
CA THR A 39 -5.18 -3.11 -5.20
C THR A 39 -5.30 -3.81 -3.86
N TYR A 40 -5.68 -3.07 -2.82
CA TYR A 40 -5.99 -3.62 -1.52
C TYR A 40 -7.46 -4.03 -1.48
N CYS A 41 -7.73 -5.28 -1.13
CA CYS A 41 -9.07 -5.84 -1.07
C CYS A 41 -9.32 -6.42 0.31
N VAL A 42 -10.51 -6.17 0.84
CA VAL A 42 -10.99 -6.82 2.07
C VAL A 42 -11.96 -7.93 1.69
N PHE A 43 -11.82 -9.08 2.34
CA PHE A 43 -12.64 -10.25 2.09
C PHE A 43 -13.18 -10.80 3.42
N TRP A 44 -14.41 -11.28 3.38
CA TRP A 44 -15.05 -11.99 4.48
C TRP A 44 -15.80 -13.22 3.95
N LYS A 45 -16.17 -14.12 4.86
CA LYS A 45 -16.98 -15.27 4.48
C LYS A 45 -18.38 -14.81 4.05
N LYS A 46 -18.94 -15.45 3.02
CA LYS A 46 -20.24 -15.11 2.45
C LYS A 46 -21.38 -15.16 3.46
N ASP A 47 -21.31 -16.08 4.41
CA ASP A 47 -22.28 -16.26 5.50
C ASP A 47 -22.03 -15.34 6.71
N ASN A 48 -21.07 -14.42 6.60
CA ASN A 48 -20.68 -13.48 7.65
C ASN A 48 -20.82 -12.00 7.19
N SER A 49 -21.91 -11.69 6.51
CA SER A 49 -22.29 -10.31 6.11
C SER A 49 -23.24 -9.69 7.15
N GLY A 50 -22.81 -9.64 8.40
CA GLY A 50 -23.55 -8.96 9.47
C GLY A 50 -23.35 -7.44 9.40
N TYR A 51 -24.22 -6.69 10.10
CA TYR A 51 -24.18 -5.22 10.17
C TYR A 51 -22.76 -4.65 10.36
N TYR A 52 -21.98 -5.21 11.29
CA TYR A 52 -20.64 -4.72 11.59
C TYR A 52 -19.61 -4.93 10.47
N ILE A 53 -19.73 -6.00 9.69
CA ILE A 53 -18.81 -6.27 8.58
C ILE A 53 -19.02 -5.23 7.47
N GLU A 54 -20.28 -4.93 7.16
CA GLU A 54 -20.63 -3.95 6.14
C GLU A 54 -20.27 -2.53 6.60
N GLU A 55 -20.57 -2.17 7.85
CA GLU A 55 -20.20 -0.88 8.43
C GLU A 55 -18.67 -0.68 8.45
N PHE A 56 -17.92 -1.72 8.83
CA PHE A 56 -16.46 -1.67 8.78
C PHE A 56 -15.91 -1.56 7.34
N ALA A 57 -16.54 -2.23 6.37
CA ALA A 57 -16.16 -2.11 4.98
C ALA A 57 -16.36 -0.68 4.45
N GLU A 58 -17.43 0.00 4.86
CA GLU A 58 -17.66 1.41 4.50
C GLU A 58 -16.64 2.34 5.18
N ILE A 59 -16.37 2.17 6.47
CA ILE A 59 -15.34 2.95 7.18
C ILE A 59 -13.98 2.83 6.47
N LEU A 60 -13.59 1.61 6.06
CA LEU A 60 -12.34 1.40 5.34
C LEU A 60 -12.32 2.06 3.96
N LYS A 61 -13.46 2.11 3.26
CA LYS A 61 -13.53 2.86 2.00
C LYS A 61 -13.35 4.34 2.26
N GLU A 62 -14.04 4.91 3.23
CA GLU A 62 -13.95 6.34 3.53
C GLU A 62 -12.54 6.78 3.94
N GLU A 63 -11.81 5.95 4.69
CA GLU A 63 -10.45 6.27 5.15
C GLU A 63 -9.40 6.22 4.03
N PHE A 64 -9.61 5.40 3.00
CA PHE A 64 -8.60 5.11 1.96
C PHE A 64 -9.06 5.36 0.51
N ALA A 65 -10.24 5.96 0.30
CA ALA A 65 -10.77 6.31 -1.03
C ALA A 65 -10.16 7.57 -1.64
#